data_AF-A0A413HEC7-F1
#
_entry.id   AF-A0A413HEC7-F1
#
_cell.length_a   1.000
_cell.length_b   1.000
_cell.length_c   1.000
_cell.angle_alpha   90.00
_cell.angle_beta   90.00
_cell.angle_gamma   90.00
#
_symmetry.space_group_name_H-M   'P 1'
#
loop_
_entity.id
_entity.type
_entity.pdbx_description
1 polymer ?
#
loop_
_entity_poly.entity_id
_entity_poly.type
_entity_poly.pdbx_seq_one_letter_code
_entity_poly.pdbx_strand_id
1 'polypeptide(L)'
;IIHDSVAATGTSVCIRRSPCLVRNTIDGMLNSGFCEEKVLHLLLNCVRAGMNFVFGGEPGAGKTETAKFFMQFIPKESRVITIEDSLEIHYPEINAGADAVELRVKDNFSYTDAIKACLRQNPAYLVLSEARSTEVTSLLEQWSTGVNGFTTIHLDDVRKLPDRIQSMMNNVNDARRMENRIYRYVNLGLLIRKENTQDGEIRRYLDQLCFYAREDHENRIYMLVEDGELVSEEIPKDILLKLERAGIKEPFFCESFYRYRKEGR
;
A
#
# COMPACT_ATOMS: atom_id res chain seq x y z
N ILE A 1 9.84 -22.80 -11.37
CA ILE A 1 10.36 -24.19 -11.38
C ILE A 1 11.87 -24.09 -11.29
N ILE A 2 12.49 -24.82 -10.37
CA ILE A 2 13.95 -24.94 -10.27
C ILE A 2 14.31 -26.30 -10.85
N HIS A 3 15.10 -26.31 -11.91
CA HIS A 3 15.50 -27.52 -12.64
C HIS A 3 16.55 -28.32 -11.85
N ASP A 4 16.60 -29.64 -12.01
CA ASP A 4 17.55 -30.52 -11.31
C ASP A 4 19.02 -30.22 -11.64
N SER A 5 19.30 -29.61 -12.79
CA SER A 5 20.63 -29.11 -13.16
C SER A 5 21.19 -28.05 -12.19
N VAL A 6 20.33 -27.39 -11.41
CA VAL A 6 20.71 -26.40 -10.39
C VAL A 6 20.23 -26.79 -8.98
N ALA A 7 19.25 -27.68 -8.86
CA ALA A 7 18.78 -28.20 -7.58
C ALA A 7 19.34 -29.61 -7.31
N ALA A 8 20.27 -29.69 -6.34
CA ALA A 8 20.91 -30.96 -5.94
C ALA A 8 19.91 -32.04 -5.46
N THR A 9 18.69 -31.65 -5.08
CA THR A 9 17.62 -32.54 -4.61
C THR A 9 16.59 -32.87 -5.70
N GLY A 10 16.90 -32.61 -6.98
CA GLY A 10 15.98 -32.78 -8.10
C GLY A 10 15.10 -31.55 -8.37
N THR A 11 14.20 -31.67 -9.34
CA THR A 11 13.35 -30.56 -9.79
C THR A 11 12.36 -30.12 -8.71
N SER A 12 12.28 -28.81 -8.43
CA SER A 12 11.36 -28.21 -7.47
C SER A 12 10.34 -27.29 -8.14
N VAL A 13 9.07 -27.43 -7.79
CA VAL A 13 7.96 -26.64 -8.32
C VAL A 13 7.19 -25.99 -7.16
N CYS A 14 7.01 -24.68 -7.22
CA CYS A 14 6.15 -23.92 -6.32
C CYS A 14 5.06 -23.24 -7.16
N ILE A 15 3.79 -23.41 -6.76
CA ILE A 15 2.63 -22.79 -7.41
C ILE A 15 1.98 -21.87 -6.37
N ARG A 16 1.84 -20.59 -6.71
CA ARG A 16 1.09 -19.61 -5.91
C ARG A 16 -0.20 -19.28 -6.65
N ARG A 17 -1.35 -19.50 -6.01
CA ARG A 17 -2.67 -19.15 -6.56
C ARG A 17 -3.21 -17.92 -5.84
N SER A 18 -3.37 -16.84 -6.59
CA SER A 18 -4.00 -15.61 -6.11
C SER A 18 -5.42 -15.54 -6.64
N PRO A 19 -6.45 -15.48 -5.78
CA PRO A 19 -7.83 -15.38 -6.26
C PRO A 19 -8.13 -13.95 -6.73
N CYS A 20 -9.01 -13.85 -7.73
CA CYS A 20 -9.54 -12.59 -8.27
C CYS A 20 -10.73 -12.05 -7.46
N LEU A 21 -10.65 -12.17 -6.13
CA LEU A 21 -11.65 -11.64 -5.20
C LEU A 21 -10.95 -11.02 -3.98
N VAL A 22 -11.61 -10.06 -3.35
CA VAL A 22 -11.17 -9.51 -2.06
C VAL A 22 -11.67 -10.42 -0.95
N ARG A 23 -10.75 -10.88 -0.10
CA ARG A 23 -11.05 -11.80 1.01
C ARG A 23 -11.49 -11.08 2.27
N ASN A 24 -11.03 -9.84 2.44
CA ASN A 24 -11.34 -9.04 3.61
C ASN A 24 -12.59 -8.18 3.33
N THR A 25 -13.43 -8.06 4.35
CA THR A 25 -14.50 -7.06 4.42
C THR A 25 -14.28 -6.21 5.67
N ILE A 26 -14.97 -5.08 5.80
CA ILE A 26 -14.92 -4.27 7.03
C ILE A 26 -15.28 -5.13 8.24
N ASP A 27 -16.39 -5.88 8.18
CA ASP A 27 -16.79 -6.76 9.28
C ASP A 27 -15.77 -7.86 9.54
N GLY A 28 -15.18 -8.44 8.48
CA GLY A 28 -14.13 -9.46 8.63
C GLY A 28 -12.89 -8.91 9.33
N MET A 29 -12.44 -7.70 8.98
CA MET A 29 -11.29 -7.04 9.60
C MET A 29 -11.54 -6.68 11.07
N LEU A 30 -12.74 -6.21 11.40
CA LEU A 30 -13.12 -5.95 12.80
C LEU A 30 -13.21 -7.25 13.61
N ASN A 31 -13.89 -8.27 13.09
CA ASN A 31 -14.12 -9.53 13.80
C ASN A 31 -12.82 -10.33 14.02
N SER A 32 -11.87 -10.25 13.08
CA SER A 32 -10.54 -10.87 13.22
C SER A 32 -9.59 -10.08 14.12
N GLY A 33 -10.01 -8.89 14.56
CA GLY A 33 -9.17 -7.96 15.30
C GLY A 33 -7.95 -7.53 14.50
N PHE A 34 -8.12 -7.22 13.21
CA PHE A 34 -7.05 -6.73 12.35
C PHE A 34 -6.61 -5.33 12.78
N CYS A 35 -7.55 -4.44 13.10
CA CYS A 35 -7.30 -3.14 13.69
C CYS A 35 -8.58 -2.64 14.39
N GLU A 36 -8.46 -1.60 15.21
CA GLU A 36 -9.60 -0.90 15.79
C GLU A 36 -10.49 -0.25 14.71
N GLU A 37 -11.80 -0.14 14.98
CA GLU A 37 -12.78 0.51 14.08
C GLU A 37 -12.37 1.95 13.74
N LYS A 38 -11.88 2.68 14.74
CA LYS A 38 -11.42 4.06 14.61
C LYS A 38 -10.27 4.19 13.61
N VAL A 39 -9.30 3.27 13.65
CA VAL A 39 -8.18 3.21 12.70
C VAL A 39 -8.69 2.90 11.29
N LEU A 40 -9.68 2.01 11.17
CA LEU A 40 -10.25 1.68 9.88
C LEU A 40 -11.00 2.87 9.24
N HIS A 41 -11.74 3.66 10.03
CA HIS A 41 -12.34 4.91 9.54
C HIS A 41 -11.29 5.87 8.99
N LEU A 42 -10.17 6.06 9.72
CA LEU A 42 -9.07 6.90 9.26
C LEU A 42 -8.51 6.41 7.92
N LEU A 43 -8.16 5.13 7.82
CA LEU A 43 -7.56 4.57 6.61
C LEU A 43 -8.51 4.69 5.40
N LEU A 44 -9.81 4.48 5.58
CA LEU A 44 -10.80 4.66 4.52
C LEU A 44 -10.90 6.12 4.06
N ASN A 45 -10.83 7.07 4.99
CA ASN A 45 -10.78 8.49 4.67
C ASN A 45 -9.47 8.87 3.95
N CYS A 46 -8.34 8.28 4.34
CA CYS A 46 -7.06 8.45 3.65
C CYS A 46 -7.11 7.94 2.20
N VAL A 47 -7.79 6.82 1.93
CA VAL A 47 -8.01 6.34 0.55
C VAL A 47 -8.81 7.37 -0.25
N ARG A 48 -9.94 7.85 0.30
CA ARG A 48 -10.79 8.86 -0.36
C ARG A 48 -10.09 10.18 -0.63
N ALA A 49 -9.14 10.56 0.22
CA ALA A 49 -8.32 11.76 0.05
C ALA A 49 -7.15 11.58 -0.92
N GLY A 50 -7.00 10.42 -1.57
CA GLY A 50 -5.93 10.17 -2.52
C GLY A 50 -4.56 10.05 -1.85
N MET A 51 -4.46 9.49 -0.65
CA MET A 51 -3.16 9.33 -0.01
C MET A 51 -2.33 8.22 -0.66
N ASN A 52 -1.00 8.35 -0.53
CA ASN A 52 -0.05 7.35 -0.99
C ASN A 52 0.27 6.35 0.13
N PHE A 53 -0.07 5.08 -0.09
CA PHE A 53 0.03 4.01 0.90
C PHE A 53 1.22 3.12 0.60
N VAL A 54 2.00 2.82 1.65
CA VAL A 54 2.99 1.76 1.63
C VAL A 54 2.57 0.67 2.61
N PHE A 55 2.26 -0.51 2.09
CA PHE A 55 1.94 -1.68 2.88
C PHE A 55 3.22 -2.49 3.13
N GLY A 56 3.67 -2.50 4.38
CA GLY A 56 4.85 -3.17 4.91
C GLY A 56 4.52 -4.52 5.56
N GLY A 57 5.54 -5.38 5.69
CA GLY A 57 5.42 -6.67 6.37
C GLY A 57 6.24 -7.79 5.73
N GLU A 58 6.36 -8.90 6.45
CA GLU A 58 7.08 -10.09 6.01
C GLU A 58 6.44 -10.80 4.81
N PRO A 59 7.17 -11.72 4.13
CA PRO A 59 6.56 -12.65 3.17
C PRO A 59 5.33 -13.39 3.72
N GLY A 60 4.23 -13.31 2.97
CA GLY A 60 2.97 -13.95 3.35
C GLY A 60 2.18 -13.29 4.49
N ALA A 61 2.61 -12.11 4.98
CA ALA A 61 1.88 -11.36 6.01
C ALA A 61 0.49 -10.88 5.55
N GLY A 62 0.27 -10.73 4.23
CA GLY A 62 -1.02 -10.32 3.66
C GLY A 62 -1.03 -8.93 3.04
N LYS A 63 0.13 -8.27 2.87
CA LYS A 63 0.28 -6.92 2.30
C LYS A 63 -0.59 -6.67 1.05
N THR A 64 -0.46 -7.53 0.03
CA THR A 64 -1.20 -7.40 -1.22
C THR A 64 -2.71 -7.54 -1.01
N GLU A 65 -3.13 -8.43 -0.10
CA GLU A 65 -4.55 -8.62 0.22
C GLU A 65 -5.12 -7.43 0.99
N THR A 66 -4.35 -6.84 1.90
CA THR A 66 -4.70 -5.58 2.57
C THR A 66 -4.78 -4.43 1.56
N ALA A 67 -3.84 -4.34 0.62
CA ALA A 67 -3.89 -3.35 -0.45
C ALA A 67 -5.16 -3.50 -1.30
N LYS A 68 -5.48 -4.73 -1.74
CA LYS A 68 -6.72 -5.02 -2.50
C LYS A 68 -7.98 -4.56 -1.78
N PHE A 69 -8.06 -4.82 -0.47
CA PHE A 69 -9.17 -4.35 0.36
C PHE A 69 -9.31 -2.83 0.26
N PHE A 70 -8.24 -2.08 0.52
CA PHE A 70 -8.29 -0.62 0.45
C PHE A 70 -8.56 -0.09 -0.97
N MET A 71 -8.12 -0.81 -2.00
CA MET A 71 -8.36 -0.45 -3.40
C MET A 71 -9.84 -0.46 -3.77
N GLN A 72 -10.70 -1.18 -3.04
CA GLN A 72 -12.13 -1.14 -3.29
C GLN A 72 -12.70 0.28 -3.09
N PHE A 73 -12.13 1.04 -2.16
CA PHE A 73 -12.62 2.35 -1.75
C PHE A 73 -12.08 3.51 -2.58
N ILE A 74 -11.30 3.21 -3.63
CA ILE A 74 -10.92 4.19 -4.65
C ILE A 74 -12.18 4.59 -5.44
N PRO A 75 -12.42 5.91 -5.69
CA PRO A 75 -13.56 6.35 -6.48
C PRO A 75 -13.54 5.72 -7.89
N LYS A 76 -14.69 5.23 -8.39
CA LYS A 76 -14.75 4.44 -9.63
C LYS A 76 -14.34 5.21 -10.88
N GLU A 77 -14.56 6.52 -10.86
CA GLU A 77 -14.17 7.48 -11.89
C GLU A 77 -12.65 7.76 -11.91
N SER A 78 -11.92 7.31 -10.89
CA SER A 78 -10.46 7.44 -10.85
C SER A 78 -9.85 6.40 -11.79
N ARG A 79 -9.10 6.86 -12.79
CA ARG A 79 -8.32 5.98 -13.65
C ARG A 79 -7.20 5.31 -12.85
N VAL A 80 -7.32 4.00 -12.63
CA VAL A 80 -6.35 3.20 -11.87
C VAL A 80 -5.49 2.37 -12.81
N ILE A 81 -4.18 2.47 -12.67
CA ILE A 81 -3.25 1.61 -13.40
C ILE A 81 -2.52 0.71 -12.41
N THR A 82 -2.63 -0.60 -12.58
CA THR A 82 -1.87 -1.59 -11.81
C THR A 82 -0.65 -2.04 -12.60
N ILE A 83 0.46 -2.29 -11.91
CA ILE A 83 1.68 -2.84 -12.50
C ILE A 83 2.14 -4.03 -11.65
N GLU A 84 2.21 -5.21 -12.27
CA GLU A 84 2.58 -6.45 -11.57
C GLU A 84 3.46 -7.36 -12.45
N ASP A 85 4.32 -8.18 -11.82
CA ASP A 85 5.04 -9.27 -12.46
C ASP A 85 4.13 -10.49 -12.69
N SER A 86 3.37 -10.86 -11.66
CA SER A 86 2.28 -11.82 -11.69
C SER A 86 1.00 -11.09 -11.36
N LEU A 87 -0.07 -11.29 -12.15
CA LEU A 87 -1.37 -10.70 -11.85
C LEU A 87 -1.90 -11.29 -10.54
N GLU A 88 -1.84 -10.51 -9.47
CA GLU A 88 -2.44 -10.86 -8.19
C GLU A 88 -3.63 -9.95 -7.88
N ILE A 89 -3.59 -8.67 -8.29
CA ILE A 89 -4.57 -7.65 -7.90
C ILE A 89 -5.95 -7.90 -8.51
N HIS A 90 -6.04 -8.11 -9.83
CA HIS A 90 -7.30 -8.27 -10.57
C HIS A 90 -8.27 -7.10 -10.32
N TYR A 91 -7.79 -5.87 -10.53
CA TYR A 91 -8.52 -4.65 -10.16
C TYR A 91 -9.88 -4.52 -10.86
N PRO A 92 -10.00 -4.77 -12.19
CA PRO A 92 -11.30 -4.72 -12.87
C PRO A 92 -12.33 -5.70 -12.31
N GLU A 93 -11.90 -6.88 -11.86
CA GLU A 93 -12.77 -7.89 -11.25
C GLU A 93 -13.22 -7.48 -9.85
N ILE A 94 -12.32 -6.96 -9.01
CA ILE A 94 -12.67 -6.52 -7.64
C ILE A 94 -13.41 -5.19 -7.63
N ASN A 95 -13.28 -4.37 -8.67
CA ASN A 95 -13.89 -3.05 -8.83
C ASN A 95 -14.63 -2.92 -10.16
N ALA A 96 -15.66 -3.75 -10.34
CA ALA A 96 -16.47 -3.75 -11.55
C ALA A 96 -17.01 -2.35 -11.90
N GLY A 97 -16.73 -1.93 -13.14
CA GLY A 97 -17.12 -0.63 -13.70
C GLY A 97 -16.16 0.53 -13.43
N ALA A 98 -15.00 0.29 -12.81
CA ALA A 98 -13.94 1.31 -12.67
C ALA A 98 -13.15 1.51 -13.97
N ASP A 99 -12.63 2.72 -14.19
CA ASP A 99 -11.66 2.97 -15.28
C ASP A 99 -10.29 2.40 -14.87
N ALA A 100 -9.89 1.30 -15.50
CA ALA A 100 -8.73 0.51 -15.08
C ALA A 100 -7.88 0.02 -16.24
N VAL A 101 -6.56 0.00 -16.03
CA VAL A 101 -5.58 -0.64 -16.92
C VAL A 101 -4.64 -1.51 -16.10
N GLU A 102 -4.49 -2.77 -16.48
CA GLU A 102 -3.53 -3.67 -15.84
C GLU A 102 -2.31 -3.89 -16.73
N LEU A 103 -1.13 -3.51 -16.23
CA LEU A 103 0.14 -3.72 -16.91
C LEU A 103 0.89 -4.89 -16.28
N ARG A 104 1.40 -5.77 -17.13
CA ARG A 104 2.25 -6.90 -16.72
C ARG A 104 3.69 -6.67 -17.13
N VAL A 105 4.60 -6.75 -16.17
CA VAL A 105 6.05 -6.73 -16.39
C VAL A 105 6.48 -8.01 -17.11
N LYS A 106 7.42 -7.87 -18.04
CA LYS A 106 7.99 -8.97 -18.84
C LYS A 106 9.50 -8.74 -18.99
N ASP A 107 10.23 -9.73 -19.51
CA ASP A 107 11.68 -9.65 -19.70
C ASP A 107 12.13 -8.39 -20.49
N ASN A 108 11.34 -7.96 -21.47
CA ASN A 108 11.61 -6.77 -22.30
C ASN A 108 10.73 -5.55 -21.94
N PHE A 109 10.07 -5.57 -20.78
CA PHE A 109 9.20 -4.50 -20.32
C PHE A 109 9.23 -4.43 -18.79
N SER A 110 10.19 -3.67 -18.27
CA SER A 110 10.47 -3.59 -16.84
C SER A 110 9.42 -2.78 -16.07
N TYR A 111 9.47 -2.83 -14.73
CA TYR A 111 8.67 -1.93 -13.89
C TYR A 111 8.89 -0.45 -14.22
N THR A 112 10.15 -0.06 -14.47
CA THR A 112 10.49 1.31 -14.87
C THR A 112 9.85 1.69 -16.20
N ASP A 113 9.83 0.77 -17.17
CA ASP A 113 9.17 0.99 -18.48
C ASP A 113 7.65 1.12 -18.32
N ALA A 114 7.05 0.27 -17.49
CA ALA A 114 5.63 0.32 -17.16
C ALA A 114 5.24 1.66 -16.50
N ILE A 115 5.97 2.08 -15.47
CA ILE A 115 5.72 3.37 -14.79
C ILE A 115 5.83 4.54 -15.77
N LYS A 116 6.84 4.54 -16.66
CA LYS A 116 6.99 5.58 -17.68
C LYS A 116 5.86 5.55 -18.72
N ALA A 117 5.36 4.38 -19.08
CA ALA A 117 4.23 4.25 -19.98
C ALA A 117 2.94 4.81 -19.34
N CYS A 118 2.75 4.60 -18.04
CA CYS A 118 1.61 5.11 -17.27
C CYS A 118 1.51 6.64 -17.32
N LEU A 119 2.62 7.38 -17.33
CA LEU A 119 2.61 8.85 -17.39
C LEU A 119 1.77 9.43 -18.54
N ARG A 120 1.71 8.72 -19.68
CA ARG A 120 0.96 9.17 -20.86
C ARG A 120 -0.52 8.79 -20.82
N GLN A 121 -0.92 8.03 -19.80
CA GLN A 121 -2.28 7.55 -19.60
C GLN A 121 -3.07 8.38 -18.59
N ASN A 122 -2.48 9.48 -18.06
CA ASN A 122 -3.10 10.36 -17.08
C ASN A 122 -3.73 9.61 -15.88
N PRO A 123 -2.96 8.77 -15.16
CA PRO A 123 -3.49 7.98 -14.06
C PRO A 123 -3.86 8.86 -12.87
N ALA A 124 -5.01 8.59 -12.26
CA ALA A 124 -5.35 9.12 -10.95
C ALA A 124 -4.69 8.29 -9.85
N TYR A 125 -4.64 6.96 -10.04
CA TYR A 125 -3.93 6.03 -9.16
C TYR A 125 -2.94 5.17 -9.93
N LEU A 126 -1.76 5.00 -9.36
CA LEU A 126 -0.77 4.02 -9.78
C LEU A 126 -0.54 3.02 -8.65
N VAL A 127 -0.82 1.75 -8.92
CA VAL A 127 -0.62 0.67 -7.96
C VAL A 127 0.50 -0.23 -8.45
N LEU A 128 1.54 -0.36 -7.64
CA LEU A 128 2.63 -1.28 -7.86
C LEU A 128 2.44 -2.48 -6.92
N SER A 129 2.39 -3.71 -7.42
CA SER A 129 2.16 -4.86 -6.54
C SER A 129 3.25 -4.97 -5.46
N GLU A 130 4.51 -4.73 -5.81
CA GLU A 130 5.63 -4.73 -4.89
C GLU A 130 6.79 -3.89 -5.42
N ALA A 131 7.32 -2.98 -4.58
CA ALA A 131 8.58 -2.29 -4.84
C ALA A 131 9.73 -3.09 -4.20
N ARG A 132 10.63 -3.61 -5.03
CA ARG A 132 11.75 -4.48 -4.66
C ARG A 132 13.11 -3.87 -4.96
N SER A 133 13.18 -2.92 -5.89
CA SER A 133 14.43 -2.36 -6.41
C SER A 133 14.24 -0.93 -6.94
N THR A 134 15.03 -0.57 -7.95
CA THR A 134 15.19 0.76 -8.52
C THR A 134 13.91 1.45 -8.98
N GLU A 135 12.85 0.69 -9.27
CA GLU A 135 11.53 1.19 -9.64
C GLU A 135 10.92 2.11 -8.58
N VAL A 136 11.34 1.98 -7.31
CA VAL A 136 10.91 2.86 -6.23
C VAL A 136 11.23 4.34 -6.52
N THR A 137 12.32 4.61 -7.24
CA THR A 137 12.68 5.98 -7.65
C THR A 137 11.64 6.53 -8.61
N SER A 138 11.25 5.72 -9.61
CA SER A 138 10.24 6.09 -10.59
C SER A 138 8.87 6.26 -9.92
N LEU A 139 8.53 5.41 -8.95
CA LEU A 139 7.29 5.51 -8.18
C LEU A 139 7.22 6.82 -7.38
N LEU A 140 8.27 7.18 -6.65
CA LEU A 140 8.32 8.45 -5.92
C LEU A 140 8.25 9.66 -6.85
N GLU A 141 8.84 9.57 -8.04
CA GLU A 141 8.70 10.61 -9.05
C GLU A 141 7.25 10.77 -9.51
N GLN A 142 6.50 9.67 -9.69
CA GLN A 142 5.06 9.74 -9.98
C GLN A 142 4.27 10.38 -8.84
N TRP A 143 4.55 9.99 -7.60
CA TRP A 143 3.87 10.59 -6.46
C TRP A 143 4.17 12.09 -6.31
N SER A 144 5.35 12.53 -6.76
CA SER A 144 5.72 13.94 -6.79
C SER A 144 4.95 14.78 -7.82
N THR A 145 4.35 14.16 -8.84
CA THR A 145 3.53 14.85 -9.85
C THR A 145 2.04 14.88 -9.50
N GLY A 146 1.65 14.39 -8.32
CA GLY A 146 0.27 14.38 -7.86
C GLY A 146 -0.51 13.11 -8.21
N VAL A 147 0.13 12.09 -8.76
CA VAL A 147 -0.47 10.76 -8.91
C VAL A 147 -0.56 10.11 -7.54
N ASN A 148 -1.75 9.57 -7.21
CA ASN A 148 -1.92 8.83 -5.96
C ASN A 148 -1.49 7.37 -6.16
N GLY A 149 -1.22 6.62 -5.11
CA GLY A 149 -0.83 5.24 -5.35
C GLY A 149 -0.54 4.38 -4.15
N PHE A 150 -0.59 3.08 -4.39
CA PHE A 150 -0.32 2.04 -3.40
C PHE A 150 0.89 1.24 -3.84
N THR A 151 1.70 0.80 -2.88
CA THR A 151 2.72 -0.22 -3.12
C THR A 151 2.87 -1.12 -1.91
N THR A 152 3.38 -2.33 -2.12
CA THR A 152 3.84 -3.17 -1.01
C THR A 152 5.37 -3.18 -0.95
N ILE A 153 5.92 -3.28 0.26
CA ILE A 153 7.36 -3.35 0.52
C ILE A 153 7.62 -4.37 1.64
N HIS A 154 8.72 -5.10 1.55
CA HIS A 154 9.20 -5.91 2.67
C HIS A 154 9.85 -5.03 3.73
N LEU A 155 9.26 -5.04 4.93
CA LEU A 155 9.62 -4.18 6.04
C LEU A 155 9.23 -4.87 7.36
N ASP A 156 9.98 -4.61 8.42
CA ASP A 156 9.77 -5.12 9.78
C ASP A 156 9.43 -4.02 10.80
N ASP A 157 9.56 -2.75 10.41
CA ASP A 157 9.25 -1.55 11.18
C ASP A 157 8.97 -0.37 10.22
N VAL A 158 7.81 0.29 10.33
CA VAL A 158 7.46 1.43 9.46
C VAL A 158 8.48 2.57 9.54
N ARG A 159 9.19 2.72 10.66
CA ARG A 159 10.22 3.74 10.84
C ARG A 159 11.42 3.55 9.93
N LYS A 160 11.70 2.31 9.52
CA LYS A 160 12.81 1.96 8.62
C LYS A 160 12.45 2.10 7.14
N LEU A 161 11.22 2.47 6.80
CA LEU A 161 10.80 2.62 5.41
C LEU A 161 11.70 3.59 4.62
N PRO A 162 12.09 4.77 5.14
CA PRO A 162 12.97 5.67 4.40
C PRO A 162 14.31 5.03 4.04
N ASP A 163 14.96 4.37 5.00
CA ASP A 163 16.23 3.67 4.78
C ASP A 163 16.07 2.51 3.79
N ARG A 164 14.97 1.76 3.90
CA ARG A 164 14.66 0.67 2.98
C ARG A 164 14.51 1.16 1.56
N ILE A 165 13.77 2.25 1.35
CA ILE A 165 13.62 2.88 0.04
C ILE A 165 14.96 3.37 -0.49
N GLN A 166 15.77 4.06 0.35
CA GLN A 166 17.10 4.51 -0.05
C GLN A 166 18.02 3.36 -0.48
N SER A 167 17.97 2.22 0.23
CA SER A 167 18.78 1.05 -0.11
C SER A 167 18.44 0.43 -1.48
N MET A 168 17.23 0.65 -1.99
CA MET A 168 16.78 0.17 -3.30
C MET A 168 17.14 1.13 -4.44
N MET A 169 17.67 2.31 -4.13
CA MET A 169 17.98 3.35 -5.10
C MET A 169 19.44 3.25 -5.56
N ASN A 170 19.66 3.36 -6.87
CA ASN A 170 21.00 3.23 -7.46
C ASN A 170 21.90 4.47 -7.29
N ASN A 171 21.38 5.63 -6.88
CA ASN A 171 22.14 6.88 -6.83
C ASN A 171 22.20 7.47 -5.41
N VAL A 172 23.33 7.24 -4.74
CA VAL A 172 23.63 7.71 -3.37
C VAL A 172 23.95 9.21 -3.32
N ASN A 173 24.32 9.82 -4.46
CA ASN A 173 24.79 11.21 -4.54
C ASN A 173 23.73 12.26 -4.12
N ASP A 174 22.46 11.88 -4.07
CA ASP A 174 21.34 12.74 -3.66
C ASP A 174 20.52 12.13 -2.50
N ALA A 175 21.13 11.28 -1.66
CA ALA A 175 20.43 10.57 -0.57
C ALA A 175 19.57 11.48 0.31
N ARG A 176 20.09 12.64 0.75
CA ARG A 176 19.31 13.62 1.54
C ARG A 176 18.13 14.23 0.79
N ARG A 177 18.29 14.56 -0.49
CA ARG A 177 17.18 15.09 -1.29
C ARG A 177 16.10 14.02 -1.47
N MET A 178 16.54 12.77 -1.62
CA MET A 178 15.65 11.64 -1.80
C MET A 178 14.91 11.27 -0.52
N GLU A 179 15.58 11.29 0.62
CA GLU A 179 14.95 11.15 1.93
C GLU A 179 13.81 12.15 2.11
N ASN A 180 14.08 13.43 1.82
CA ASN A 180 13.06 14.47 1.90
C ASN A 180 11.88 14.24 0.94
N ARG A 181 12.09 13.57 -0.20
CA ARG A 181 11.01 13.17 -1.11
C ARG A 181 10.16 12.06 -0.49
N ILE A 182 10.76 11.11 0.21
CA ILE A 182 10.03 10.04 0.90
C ILE A 182 9.07 10.66 1.92
N TYR A 183 9.56 11.50 2.82
CA TYR A 183 8.73 12.16 3.84
C TYR A 183 7.70 13.15 3.31
N ARG A 184 7.78 13.53 2.03
CA ARG A 184 6.82 14.44 1.39
C ARG A 184 5.77 13.71 0.57
N TYR A 185 6.13 12.60 -0.04
CA TYR A 185 5.28 11.94 -1.05
C TYR A 185 4.78 10.56 -0.61
N VAL A 186 5.42 9.92 0.37
CA VAL A 186 4.80 8.80 1.08
C VAL A 186 3.91 9.40 2.16
N ASN A 187 2.60 9.21 2.08
CA ASN A 187 1.70 9.79 3.08
C ASN A 187 1.64 8.89 4.32
N LEU A 188 1.44 7.58 4.15
CA LEU A 188 1.34 6.66 5.27
C LEU A 188 2.00 5.30 5.02
N GLY A 189 2.53 4.73 6.10
CA GLY A 189 3.11 3.40 6.17
C GLY A 189 2.31 2.53 7.12
N LEU A 190 1.97 1.32 6.66
CA LEU A 190 1.30 0.28 7.45
C LEU A 190 2.26 -0.89 7.62
N LEU A 191 2.33 -1.51 8.79
CA LEU A 191 3.02 -2.78 8.98
C LEU A 191 2.00 -3.86 9.31
N ILE A 192 1.91 -4.88 8.46
CA ILE A 192 1.04 -6.03 8.70
C ILE A 192 1.88 -7.17 9.26
N ARG A 193 1.46 -7.71 10.40
CA ARG A 193 2.02 -8.93 11.00
C ARG A 193 1.05 -10.09 10.88
N LYS A 194 1.61 -11.29 11.05
CA LYS A 194 0.86 -12.54 11.19
C LYS A 194 1.37 -13.29 12.41
N GLU A 195 0.46 -13.96 13.11
CA GLU A 195 0.78 -14.85 14.22
C GLU A 195 -0.03 -16.15 14.07
N ASN A 196 0.52 -17.24 14.59
CA ASN A 196 -0.23 -18.48 14.72
C ASN A 196 -0.96 -18.44 16.05
N THR A 197 -2.28 -18.59 16.02
CA THR A 197 -3.08 -18.72 17.24
C THR A 197 -2.86 -20.09 17.87
N GLN A 198 -3.30 -20.26 19.12
CA GLN A 198 -3.21 -21.53 19.84
C GLN A 198 -3.97 -22.66 19.12
N ASP A 199 -5.00 -22.31 18.34
CA ASP A 199 -5.81 -23.24 17.55
C ASP A 199 -5.19 -23.58 16.19
N GLY A 200 -4.00 -23.06 15.89
CA GLY A 200 -3.30 -23.27 14.62
C GLY A 200 -3.82 -22.43 13.46
N GLU A 201 -4.73 -21.49 13.72
CA GLU A 201 -5.17 -20.51 12.73
C GLU A 201 -4.16 -19.38 12.56
N ILE A 202 -4.08 -18.79 11.36
CA ILE A 202 -3.21 -17.65 11.11
C ILE A 202 -4.03 -16.37 11.31
N ARG A 203 -3.74 -15.64 12.38
CA ARG A 203 -4.26 -14.29 12.60
C ARG A 203 -3.35 -13.27 11.94
N ARG A 204 -3.95 -12.26 11.30
CA ARG A 204 -3.24 -11.12 10.69
C ARG A 204 -3.76 -9.84 11.32
N TYR A 205 -2.87 -8.90 11.60
CA TYR A 205 -3.23 -7.63 12.21
C TYR A 205 -2.31 -6.51 11.73
N LEU A 206 -2.81 -5.28 11.85
CA LEU A 206 -2.06 -4.05 11.67
C LEU A 206 -1.24 -3.81 12.93
N ASP A 207 0.06 -4.00 12.84
CA ASP A 207 1.00 -3.85 13.95
C ASP A 207 1.41 -2.39 14.15
N GLN A 208 1.67 -1.69 13.05
CA GLN A 208 2.07 -0.29 13.06
C GLN A 208 1.37 0.51 11.97
N LEU A 209 1.09 1.77 12.28
CA LEU A 209 0.58 2.77 11.34
C LEU A 209 1.23 4.10 11.64
N CYS A 210 1.78 4.77 10.63
CA CYS A 210 2.29 6.12 10.78
C CYS A 210 2.00 7.00 9.56
N PHE A 211 1.99 8.30 9.79
CA PHE A 211 2.15 9.29 8.73
C PHE A 211 3.61 9.72 8.61
N TYR A 212 4.08 9.92 7.38
CA TYR A 212 5.33 10.64 7.13
C TYR A 212 5.00 12.06 6.72
N ALA A 213 5.68 13.01 7.33
CA ALA A 213 5.53 14.42 6.97
C ALA A 213 6.87 15.12 6.98
N ARG A 214 6.94 16.22 6.23
CA ARG A 214 8.07 17.14 6.24
C ARG A 214 7.60 18.54 6.60
N GLU A 215 7.80 18.89 7.87
CA GLU A 215 7.39 20.18 8.46
C GLU A 215 8.63 21.01 8.79
N ASP A 216 8.63 22.30 8.49
CA ASP A 216 9.73 23.22 8.83
C ASP A 216 11.14 22.72 8.46
N HIS A 217 11.25 22.04 7.31
CA HIS A 217 12.48 21.39 6.83
C HIS A 217 12.99 20.20 7.67
N GLU A 218 12.16 19.66 8.55
CA GLU A 218 12.42 18.45 9.33
C GLU A 218 11.57 17.29 8.83
N ASN A 219 12.17 16.10 8.81
CA ASN A 219 11.47 14.85 8.50
C ASN A 219 10.89 14.30 9.80
N ARG A 220 9.59 14.00 9.82
CA ARG A 220 8.88 13.54 11.01
C ARG A 220 8.02 12.32 10.70
N ILE A 221 7.95 11.41 11.66
CA ILE A 221 7.06 10.25 11.65
C ILE A 221 6.06 10.42 12.78
N TYR A 222 4.78 10.43 12.43
CA TYR A 222 3.68 10.52 13.38
C TYR A 222 3.13 9.10 13.55
N MET A 223 3.60 8.42 14.60
CA MET A 223 3.16 7.06 14.90
C MET A 223 1.77 7.10 15.51
N LEU A 224 0.82 6.39 14.90
CA LEU A 224 -0.57 6.30 15.34
C LEU A 224 -0.87 4.97 15.99
N VAL A 225 -0.40 3.87 15.39
CA VAL A 225 -0.56 2.51 15.92
C VAL A 225 0.81 1.93 16.18
N GLU A 226 1.00 1.33 17.34
CA GLU A 226 2.20 0.58 17.72
C GLU A 226 1.81 -0.66 18.53
N ASP A 227 2.43 -1.80 18.21
CA ASP A 227 2.10 -3.11 18.77
C ASP A 227 0.61 -3.47 18.69
N GLY A 228 -0.06 -3.02 17.62
CA GLY A 228 -1.48 -3.28 17.35
C GLY A 228 -2.47 -2.33 18.02
N GLU A 229 -2.01 -1.39 18.84
CA GLU A 229 -2.86 -0.49 19.62
C GLU A 229 -2.72 0.96 19.14
N LEU A 230 -3.82 1.73 19.15
CA LEU A 230 -3.79 3.16 18.86
C LEU A 230 -3.08 3.93 20.00
N VAL A 231 -1.88 4.44 19.73
CA VAL A 231 -1.04 5.19 20.69
C VAL A 231 -1.12 6.70 20.52
N SER A 232 -1.57 7.19 19.36
CA SER A 232 -1.72 8.63 19.09
C SER A 232 -2.81 8.88 18.04
N GLU A 233 -3.38 10.08 18.08
CA GLU A 233 -4.31 10.61 17.08
C GLU A 233 -3.77 11.86 16.39
N GLU A 234 -2.48 12.18 16.59
CA GLU A 234 -1.85 13.35 16.01
C GLU A 234 -1.64 13.17 14.50
N ILE A 235 -2.30 14.03 13.72
CA ILE A 235 -2.20 14.04 12.26
C ILE A 235 -1.40 15.27 11.81
N PRO A 236 -0.40 15.09 10.93
CA PRO A 236 0.38 16.20 10.36
C PRO A 236 -0.49 17.24 9.63
N LYS A 237 -0.03 18.49 9.58
CA LYS A 237 -0.82 19.59 8.99
C LYS A 237 -1.09 19.40 7.50
N ASP A 238 -0.14 18.87 6.75
CA ASP A 238 -0.27 18.63 5.31
C ASP A 238 -1.26 17.49 5.01
N ILE A 239 -1.28 16.45 5.85
CA ILE A 239 -2.25 15.36 5.80
C ILE A 239 -3.66 15.87 6.13
N LEU A 240 -3.81 16.68 7.19
CA LEU A 240 -5.09 17.33 7.54
C LEU A 240 -5.61 18.19 6.39
N LEU A 241 -4.75 19.01 5.78
CA LEU A 241 -5.13 19.84 4.64
C LEU A 241 -5.59 19.01 3.44
N LYS A 242 -4.95 17.85 3.20
CA LYS A 242 -5.35 16.91 2.14
C LYS A 242 -6.71 16.28 2.41
N LEU A 243 -7.00 15.90 3.66
CA LEU A 243 -8.31 15.42 4.09
C LEU A 243 -9.39 16.51 3.92
N GLU A 244 -9.11 17.74 4.34
CA GLU A 244 -10.03 18.87 4.23
C GLU A 244 -10.37 19.18 2.76
N ARG A 245 -9.38 19.18 1.87
CA ARG A 245 -9.58 19.35 0.42
C ARG A 245 -10.45 18.24 -0.20
N ALA A 246 -10.45 17.05 0.40
CA ALA A 246 -11.33 15.95 0.01
C ALA A 246 -12.72 16.02 0.69
N GLY A 247 -13.01 17.10 1.43
CA GLY A 247 -14.27 17.30 2.15
C GLY A 247 -14.38 16.51 3.46
N ILE A 248 -13.28 15.98 3.99
CA ILE A 248 -13.25 15.17 5.20
C ILE A 248 -12.89 16.06 6.39
N LYS A 249 -13.85 16.33 7.26
CA LYS A 249 -13.67 17.16 8.46
C LYS A 249 -13.25 16.37 9.70
N GLU A 250 -13.71 15.13 9.79
CA GLU A 250 -13.47 14.23 10.92
C GLU A 250 -12.61 13.04 10.43
N PRO A 251 -11.27 13.10 10.59
CA PRO A 251 -10.37 12.08 10.05
C PRO A 251 -10.72 10.66 10.49
N PHE A 252 -11.06 10.50 11.77
CA PHE A 252 -11.40 9.22 12.40
C PHE A 252 -12.87 8.82 12.26
N PHE A 253 -13.65 9.52 11.42
CA PHE A 253 -15.03 9.18 11.13
C PHE A 253 -15.30 9.23 9.62
N CYS A 254 -15.31 8.07 8.98
CA CYS A 254 -15.72 7.90 7.58
C CYS A 254 -17.24 7.83 7.46
N GLU A 255 -17.87 8.86 6.89
CA GLU A 255 -19.34 8.91 6.68
C GLU A 255 -19.89 7.74 5.87
N SER A 256 -19.11 7.20 4.92
CA SER A 256 -19.51 6.07 4.09
C SER A 256 -19.31 4.70 4.76
N PHE A 257 -18.74 4.65 5.97
CA PHE A 257 -18.37 3.41 6.65
C PHE A 257 -19.53 2.41 6.79
N TYR A 258 -20.66 2.85 7.34
CA TYR A 258 -21.82 1.98 7.52
C TYR A 258 -22.49 1.59 6.21
N ARG A 259 -22.38 2.43 5.17
CA ARG A 259 -22.82 2.06 3.83
C ARG A 259 -21.96 0.94 3.27
N TYR A 260 -20.63 1.06 3.37
CA TYR A 260 -19.69 0.02 2.91
C TYR A 260 -19.92 -1.32 3.61
N ARG A 261 -20.16 -1.31 4.93
CA ARG A 261 -20.52 -2.53 5.68
C ARG A 261 -21.78 -3.20 5.13
N LYS A 262 -22.84 -2.43 4.86
CA LYS A 262 -24.09 -2.95 4.26
C LYS A 262 -23.89 -3.50 2.86
N GLU A 263 -22.93 -2.97 2.10
CA GLU A 263 -22.54 -3.45 0.77
C GLU A 263 -21.68 -4.74 0.84
N GLY A 264 -21.34 -5.22 2.04
CA GLY A 264 -20.48 -6.40 2.23
C GLY A 264 -19.02 -6.16 1.82
N ARG A 265 -18.59 -4.90 1.87
CA ARG A 265 -17.22 -4.47 1.55
C ARG A 265 -16.36 -4.37 2.79
#